data_AF-A0A522AVN2-F1
#
_entry.id   AF-A0A522AVN2-F1
#
_cell.length_a   1.000
_cell.length_b   1.000
_cell.length_c   1.000
_cell.angle_alpha   90.00
_cell.angle_beta   90.00
_cell.angle_gamma   90.00
#
_symmetry.space_group_name_H-M   'P 1'
#
loop_
_entity.id
_entity.type
_entity.pdbx_description
1 polymer ?
#
loop_
_entity_poly.entity_id
_entity_poly.type
_entity_poly.pdbx_seq_one_letter_code
_entity_poly.pdbx_strand_id
1 'polypeptide(L)'
;MRHVLRRWLCMTVCAVAVLVVAAAPAAWADDLNRDLLKKGMSLNDVIRTFGQPTQIEWVNVSGTAVLFVFYPTDKSDAVFRKDGLMLLPLGFVTEALAGWGKDFYEQNRSAQAPPGPSAR
;
A
#
# COMPACT_ATOMS: atom_id res chain seq x y z
N MET A 1 -48.33 2.42 44.16
CA MET A 1 -47.03 1.75 43.93
C MET A 1 -47.17 0.66 42.86
N ARG A 2 -47.26 0.99 41.55
CA ARG A 2 -47.28 -0.01 40.45
C ARG A 2 -46.72 0.54 39.10
N HIS A 3 -45.84 1.55 39.13
CA HIS A 3 -45.45 2.27 37.91
C HIS A 3 -43.96 2.15 37.50
N VAL A 4 -43.24 1.11 37.94
CA VAL A 4 -41.78 1.03 37.67
C VAL A 4 -41.36 -0.18 36.82
N LEU A 5 -42.26 -1.07 36.40
CA LEU A 5 -41.83 -2.35 35.83
C LEU A 5 -42.54 -2.76 34.53
N ARG A 6 -42.43 -1.95 33.46
CA ARG A 6 -42.62 -2.49 32.08
C ARG A 6 -42.09 -1.59 30.96
N ARG A 7 -41.05 -0.79 31.24
CA ARG A 7 -40.45 0.16 30.28
C ARG A 7 -39.22 -0.43 29.58
N TRP A 8 -39.26 -1.70 29.19
CA TRP A 8 -38.10 -2.43 28.65
C TRP A 8 -38.47 -3.44 27.57
N LEU A 9 -39.32 -3.09 26.60
CA LEU A 9 -39.65 -4.00 25.48
C LEU A 9 -39.94 -3.25 24.17
N CYS A 10 -39.23 -2.16 23.90
CA CYS A 10 -39.36 -1.41 22.64
C CYS A 10 -38.00 -0.84 22.22
N MET A 11 -37.03 -1.67 21.86
CA MET A 11 -35.91 -1.29 20.99
C MET A 11 -35.07 -2.53 20.68
N THR A 12 -35.38 -3.24 19.60
CA THR A 12 -34.41 -4.10 18.89
C THR A 12 -35.04 -4.65 17.61
N VAL A 13 -35.32 -3.77 16.64
CA VAL A 13 -35.43 -4.19 15.23
C VAL A 13 -34.77 -3.10 14.38
N CYS A 14 -33.43 -3.04 14.42
CA CYS A 14 -32.68 -2.39 13.35
C CYS A 14 -32.18 -3.50 12.43
N ALA A 15 -32.84 -3.57 11.28
CA ALA A 15 -32.57 -4.51 10.22
C ALA A 15 -31.16 -4.33 9.63
N VAL A 16 -30.49 -5.47 9.48
CA VAL A 16 -29.68 -5.90 8.32
C VAL A 16 -29.14 -4.81 7.41
N ALA A 17 -27.82 -4.59 7.52
CA ALA A 17 -26.98 -4.31 6.37
C ALA A 17 -25.69 -5.12 6.54
N VAL A 18 -25.77 -6.43 6.31
CA VAL A 18 -24.57 -7.25 6.10
C VAL A 18 -24.04 -6.83 4.74
N LEU A 19 -23.11 -5.87 4.73
CA LEU A 19 -22.25 -5.62 3.58
C LEU A 19 -21.42 -6.88 3.35
N VAL A 20 -21.96 -7.79 2.54
CA VAL A 20 -21.17 -8.81 1.86
C VAL A 20 -20.31 -8.05 0.88
N VAL A 21 -19.20 -7.49 1.36
CA VAL A 21 -18.08 -7.15 0.49
C VAL A 21 -17.62 -8.50 -0.04
N ALA A 22 -18.03 -8.77 -1.28
CA ALA A 22 -17.60 -9.93 -2.02
C ALA A 22 -16.09 -10.06 -1.83
N ALA A 23 -15.69 -11.13 -1.15
CA ALA A 23 -14.31 -11.58 -1.11
C ALA A 23 -13.95 -12.04 -2.53
N ALA A 24 -13.76 -11.08 -3.43
CA ALA A 24 -12.97 -11.33 -4.61
C ALA A 24 -11.58 -11.74 -4.07
N PRO A 25 -11.06 -12.92 -4.42
CA PRO A 25 -9.71 -13.28 -4.03
C PRO A 25 -8.82 -12.13 -4.52
N ALA A 26 -8.03 -11.55 -3.61
CA ALA A 26 -7.00 -10.62 -3.99
C ALA A 26 -6.11 -11.36 -4.99
N ALA A 27 -6.24 -11.03 -6.28
CA ALA A 27 -5.33 -11.51 -7.29
C ALA A 27 -4.02 -10.79 -7.01
N TRP A 28 -3.10 -11.49 -6.35
CA TRP A 28 -1.74 -11.05 -6.15
C TRP A 28 -1.03 -11.13 -7.50
N ALA A 29 -0.19 -10.14 -7.81
CA ALA A 29 0.63 -10.21 -8.99
C ALA A 29 1.67 -11.33 -8.81
N ASP A 30 1.64 -12.36 -9.65
CA ASP A 30 2.66 -13.42 -9.62
C ASP A 30 3.96 -12.99 -10.35
N ASP A 31 3.89 -12.02 -11.26
CA ASP A 31 5.05 -11.38 -11.87
C ASP A 31 4.65 -10.05 -12.51
N LEU A 32 5.33 -8.96 -12.17
CA LEU A 32 5.02 -7.65 -12.73
C LEU A 32 5.69 -7.50 -14.10
N ASN A 33 4.88 -7.42 -15.17
CA ASN A 33 5.39 -7.09 -16.51
C ASN A 33 5.79 -5.60 -16.59
N ARG A 34 7.10 -5.36 -16.49
CA ARG A 34 7.68 -4.01 -16.46
C ARG A 34 7.49 -3.22 -17.75
N ASP A 35 7.28 -3.85 -18.89
CA ASP A 35 7.09 -3.16 -20.17
C ASP A 35 5.79 -2.33 -20.18
N LEU A 36 4.88 -2.63 -19.25
CA LEU A 36 3.64 -1.90 -19.06
C LEU A 36 3.79 -0.70 -18.11
N LEU A 37 4.89 -0.62 -17.35
CA LEU A 37 5.13 0.50 -16.44
C LEU A 37 5.45 1.78 -17.19
N LYS A 38 4.77 2.86 -16.81
CA LYS A 38 4.98 4.20 -17.37
C LYS A 38 4.96 5.22 -16.26
N LYS A 39 5.92 6.15 -16.27
CA LYS A 39 5.87 7.30 -15.36
C LYS A 39 4.56 8.06 -15.55
N GLY A 40 4.00 8.55 -14.44
CA GLY A 40 2.71 9.23 -14.42
C GLY A 40 1.49 8.31 -14.36
N MET A 41 1.67 6.98 -14.45
CA MET A 41 0.57 6.03 -14.24
C MET A 41 -0.02 6.20 -12.84
N SER A 42 -1.35 6.24 -12.72
CA SER A 42 -1.99 6.36 -11.41
C SER A 42 -1.83 5.08 -10.59
N LEU A 43 -1.87 5.20 -9.26
CA LEU A 43 -1.88 4.02 -8.38
C LEU A 43 -3.04 3.06 -8.74
N ASN A 44 -4.20 3.60 -9.08
CA ASN A 44 -5.37 2.81 -9.47
C ASN A 44 -5.10 2.01 -10.76
N ASP A 45 -4.48 2.63 -11.76
CA ASP A 45 -4.15 1.95 -13.02
C ASP A 45 -3.10 0.85 -12.81
N VAL A 46 -2.11 1.09 -11.94
CA VAL A 46 -1.13 0.05 -11.57
C VAL A 46 -1.85 -1.12 -10.89
N ILE A 47 -2.72 -0.87 -9.90
CA ILE A 47 -3.45 -1.94 -9.20
C ILE A 47 -4.40 -2.69 -10.15
N ARG A 48 -5.05 -1.99 -11.08
CA ARG A 48 -5.91 -2.62 -12.09
C ARG A 48 -5.12 -3.49 -13.06
N THR A 49 -3.90 -3.07 -13.42
CA THR A 49 -3.07 -3.75 -14.41
C THR A 49 -2.35 -4.96 -13.81
N PHE A 50 -1.82 -4.81 -12.59
CA PHE A 50 -0.93 -5.81 -11.98
C PHE A 50 -1.55 -6.55 -10.80
N GLY A 51 -2.68 -6.08 -10.25
CA GLY A 51 -3.30 -6.67 -9.06
C GLY A 51 -2.86 -5.96 -7.78
N GLN A 52 -3.09 -6.60 -6.63
CA GLN A 52 -2.76 -5.99 -5.33
C GLN A 52 -1.25 -6.11 -5.02
N PRO A 53 -0.62 -5.07 -4.44
CA PRO A 53 0.78 -5.15 -4.02
C PRO A 53 0.93 -6.03 -2.77
N THR A 54 2.10 -6.67 -2.63
CA THR A 54 2.48 -7.47 -1.46
C THR A 54 2.67 -6.62 -0.21
N GLN A 55 3.23 -5.43 -0.36
CA GLN A 55 3.54 -4.52 0.74
C GLN A 55 3.37 -3.07 0.28
N ILE A 56 3.14 -2.19 1.26
CA ILE A 56 3.04 -0.75 1.08
C ILE A 56 3.89 -0.07 2.17
N GLU A 57 4.62 0.99 1.81
CA GLU A 57 5.45 1.78 2.71
C GLU A 57 5.37 3.27 2.35
N TRP A 58 5.29 4.15 3.35
CA TRP A 58 5.37 5.59 3.16
C TRP A 58 6.76 6.11 3.56
N VAL A 59 7.39 6.87 2.67
CA VAL A 59 8.69 7.51 2.88
C VAL A 59 8.52 9.02 2.75
N ASN A 60 9.02 9.78 3.73
CA ASN A 60 9.06 11.25 3.64
C ASN A 60 10.43 11.69 3.14
N VAL A 61 10.46 12.34 1.98
CA VAL A 61 11.66 12.84 1.32
C VAL A 61 11.60 14.36 1.30
N SER A 62 12.31 14.99 2.23
CA SER A 62 12.39 16.46 2.33
C SER A 62 11.02 17.17 2.34
N GLY A 63 10.03 16.60 3.03
CA GLY A 63 8.67 17.14 3.10
C GLY A 63 7.72 16.64 2.00
N THR A 64 8.21 15.83 1.05
CA THR A 64 7.40 15.16 0.03
C THR A 64 7.09 13.75 0.47
N ALA A 65 5.81 13.40 0.57
CA ALA A 65 5.38 12.03 0.83
C ALA A 65 5.49 11.18 -0.45
N VAL A 66 6.28 10.12 -0.39
CA VAL A 66 6.41 9.12 -1.45
C VAL A 66 5.81 7.81 -0.95
N LEU A 67 4.82 7.29 -1.68
CA LEU A 67 4.22 5.99 -1.41
C LEU A 67 4.96 4.92 -2.21
N PHE A 68 5.62 3.99 -1.53
CA PHE A 68 6.16 2.79 -2.15
C PHE A 68 5.16 1.64 -2.03
N VAL A 69 4.90 0.98 -3.14
CA VAL A 69 4.22 -0.32 -3.18
C VAL A 69 5.16 -1.36 -3.76
N PHE A 70 5.04 -2.60 -3.30
CA PHE A 70 5.99 -3.66 -3.61
C PHE A 70 5.28 -4.83 -4.28
N TYR A 71 5.81 -5.26 -5.42
CA TYR A 71 5.30 -6.40 -6.17
C TYR A 71 6.36 -7.49 -6.29
N PRO A 72 5.97 -8.78 -6.33
CA PRO A 72 6.90 -9.87 -6.61
C PRO A 72 7.59 -9.67 -7.95
N THR A 73 8.89 -9.96 -8.00
CA THR A 73 9.67 -9.95 -9.24
C THR A 73 10.86 -10.90 -9.11
N ASP A 74 11.35 -11.44 -10.22
CA ASP A 74 12.62 -12.19 -10.29
C ASP A 74 13.80 -11.31 -10.74
N LYS A 75 13.56 -10.02 -11.02
CA LYS A 75 14.54 -9.10 -11.61
C LYS A 75 15.57 -8.59 -10.59
N SER A 76 16.73 -8.18 -11.10
CA SER A 76 17.89 -7.77 -10.30
C SER A 76 17.74 -6.41 -9.59
N ASP A 77 16.78 -5.59 -9.98
CA ASP A 77 16.48 -4.29 -9.37
C ASP A 77 15.44 -4.38 -8.23
N ALA A 78 15.27 -5.55 -7.64
CA ALA A 78 14.52 -5.75 -6.41
C ALA A 78 15.32 -5.29 -5.17
N VAL A 79 14.65 -4.82 -4.11
CA VAL A 79 15.35 -4.24 -2.96
C VAL A 79 15.70 -5.26 -1.87
N PHE A 80 14.73 -6.04 -1.39
CA PHE A 80 14.99 -6.95 -0.27
C PHE A 80 13.99 -8.09 -0.19
N ARG A 81 14.45 -9.13 0.49
CA ARG A 81 13.89 -10.47 0.56
C ARG A 81 13.56 -10.82 2.00
N LYS A 82 12.38 -10.44 2.47
CA LYS A 82 11.79 -11.10 3.64
C LYS A 82 11.14 -12.39 3.12
N ASP A 83 11.45 -13.52 3.73
CA ASP A 83 10.86 -14.83 3.39
C ASP A 83 11.19 -15.42 2.00
N GLY A 84 12.28 -14.98 1.34
CA GLY A 84 12.69 -15.53 0.04
C GLY A 84 12.10 -14.82 -1.19
N LEU A 85 11.18 -13.88 -0.99
CA LEU A 85 10.52 -13.15 -2.08
C LEU A 85 11.30 -11.90 -2.51
N MET A 86 11.61 -11.79 -3.79
CA MET A 86 12.24 -10.61 -4.38
C MET A 86 11.14 -9.62 -4.75
N LEU A 87 11.24 -8.37 -4.29
CA LEU A 87 10.20 -7.36 -4.44
C LEU A 87 10.69 -6.14 -5.24
N LEU A 88 9.97 -5.79 -6.29
CA LEU A 88 10.13 -4.56 -7.05
C LEU A 88 9.39 -3.41 -6.35
N PRO A 89 10.09 -2.35 -5.93
CA PRO A 89 9.44 -1.16 -5.37
C PRO A 89 8.95 -0.25 -6.51
N LEU A 90 7.75 0.29 -6.37
CA LEU A 90 7.18 1.32 -7.23
C LEU A 90 6.83 2.52 -6.35
N GLY A 91 7.45 3.67 -6.64
CA GLY A 91 7.26 4.88 -5.86
C GLY A 91 6.31 5.87 -6.51
N PHE A 92 5.32 6.32 -5.76
CA PHE A 92 4.28 7.24 -6.18
C PHE A 92 4.39 8.56 -5.43
N VAL A 93 4.33 9.67 -6.17
CA VAL A 93 4.23 11.02 -5.64
C VAL A 93 2.90 11.58 -6.11
N THR A 94 2.09 12.11 -5.19
CA THR A 94 0.74 12.61 -5.51
C THR A 94 -0.07 11.60 -6.35
N GLU A 95 -0.04 10.33 -5.94
CA GLU A 95 -0.71 9.19 -6.61
C GLU A 95 -0.23 8.84 -8.04
N ALA A 96 0.80 9.51 -8.54
CA ALA A 96 1.40 9.27 -9.85
C ALA A 96 2.73 8.53 -9.72
N LEU A 97 2.94 7.49 -10.54
CA LEU A 97 4.16 6.71 -10.54
C LEU A 97 5.36 7.58 -10.95
N ALA A 98 6.27 7.81 -10.01
CA ALA A 98 7.44 8.68 -10.19
C ALA A 98 8.70 7.88 -10.60
N GLY A 99 8.82 6.66 -10.11
CA GLY A 99 9.95 5.78 -10.37
C GLY A 99 9.78 4.39 -9.75
N TRP A 100 10.72 3.49 -10.02
CA TRP A 100 10.70 2.12 -9.54
C TRP A 100 12.12 1.54 -9.49
N GLY A 101 12.24 0.37 -8.87
CA GLY A 101 13.49 -0.35 -8.72
C GLY A 101 14.31 0.08 -7.51
N LYS A 102 15.29 -0.77 -7.17
CA LYS A 102 16.16 -0.67 -6.01
C LYS A 102 16.81 0.71 -5.86
N ASP A 103 17.44 1.21 -6.92
CA ASP A 103 18.18 2.48 -6.86
C ASP A 103 17.25 3.65 -6.53
N PHE A 104 16.07 3.71 -7.16
CA PHE A 104 15.08 4.75 -6.88
C PHE A 104 14.58 4.66 -5.44
N TYR A 105 14.31 3.45 -4.95
CA TYR A 105 13.89 3.24 -3.58
C TYR A 105 14.96 3.62 -2.56
N GLU A 106 16.21 3.16 -2.74
CA GLU A 106 17.32 3.43 -1.82
C GLU A 106 17.68 4.93 -1.79
N GLN A 107 17.59 5.62 -2.93
CA GLN A 107 17.77 7.07 -3.00
C GLN A 107 16.76 7.82 -2.12
N ASN A 108 15.48 7.46 -2.21
CA ASN A 108 14.42 8.11 -1.44
C ASN A 108 14.46 7.71 0.04
N ARG A 109 14.73 6.44 0.35
CA ARG A 109 14.83 5.94 1.73
C ARG A 109 16.03 6.55 2.46
N SER A 110 17.17 6.69 1.81
CA SER A 110 18.37 7.31 2.40
C SER A 110 18.15 8.80 2.70
N ALA A 111 17.35 9.49 1.89
CA ALA A 111 16.97 10.88 2.11
C ALA A 111 16.01 11.10 3.31
N GLN A 112 15.40 10.03 3.83
CA GLN A 112 14.58 10.07 5.05
C GLN A 112 15.42 10.05 6.33
N ALA A 113 16.68 9.61 6.28
CA ALA A 113 17.52 9.56 7.47
C ALA A 113 17.69 10.96 8.06
N PRO A 114 17.46 11.16 9.38
CA PRO A 114 17.77 12.44 10.01
C PRO A 114 19.24 12.79 9.76
N PRO A 115 19.62 14.08 9.65
CA PRO A 115 21.02 14.46 9.54
C PRO A 115 21.77 13.79 10.69
N GLY A 116 22.75 12.94 10.35
CA GLY A 116 23.57 12.26 11.34
C GLY A 116 24.18 13.28 12.31
N PRO A 117 24.51 12.88 13.55
CA PRO A 117 25.08 13.80 14.52
C PRO A 117 26.30 14.49 13.88
N SER A 118 26.19 15.80 13.71
CA SER A 118 27.28 16.64 13.21
C SER A 118 28.42 16.49 14.21
N ALA A 119 29.47 15.77 13.81
CA ALA A 119 30.69 15.71 14.61
C ALA A 119 31.26 17.13 14.69
N ARG A 120 31.14 17.74 15.87
CA ARG A 120 31.88 18.93 16.30
C ARG A 120 32.76 18.53 17.47
#